data_AF-A0A0F8XJM6-F1
#
_entry.id   AF-A0A0F8XJM6-F1
#
_cell.length_a   1.000
_cell.length_b   1.000
_cell.length_c   1.000
_cell.angle_alpha   90.00
_cell.angle_beta   90.00
_cell.angle_gamma   90.00
#
_symmetry.space_group_name_H-M   'P 1'
#
loop_
_entity.id
_entity.type
_entity.pdbx_description
1 polymer ?
#
loop_
_entity_poly.entity_id
_entity_poly.type
_entity_poly.pdbx_seq_one_letter_code
_entity_poly.pdbx_strand_id
1 'polypeptide(L)'
;MPTFENQTIAITGGGGAIGQAALDELRRIGCLAMITTHLSVLKAYAFNHDRVDNASVEFDTETLRPTYHLHIGTPGESHAITVAQRLGLPKRLTWAARGHLDGRAQQFTRAIRATGSARRSAEVARADATAAQLAAQVQQEGFQEKLAELKQVQKEFGSWLAGLMEMKPGDTVSVPSLGKTGTLVRLELHKQVA
;
A
#
# COMPACT_ATOMS: atom_id res chain seq x y z
N MET A 1 -25.14 51.53 3.38
CA MET A 1 -24.95 50.71 4.60
C MET A 1 -25.00 49.26 4.17
N PRO A 2 -23.87 48.56 3.94
CA PRO A 2 -23.92 47.15 3.60
C PRO A 2 -24.09 46.31 4.88
N THR A 3 -25.11 45.46 4.86
CA THR A 3 -25.39 44.42 5.83
C THR A 3 -24.29 43.35 5.80
N PHE A 4 -23.62 43.12 6.93
CA PHE A 4 -22.70 42.00 7.09
C PHE A 4 -23.49 40.70 7.20
N GLU A 5 -23.39 39.85 6.19
CA GLU A 5 -23.81 38.45 6.26
C GLU A 5 -22.98 37.71 7.32
N ASN A 6 -23.68 36.99 8.18
CA ASN A 6 -23.12 36.23 9.29
C ASN A 6 -22.42 34.98 8.74
N GLN A 7 -21.17 35.12 8.26
CA GLN A 7 -20.34 33.98 7.90
C GLN A 7 -19.77 33.37 9.18
N THR A 8 -20.39 32.29 9.65
CA THR A 8 -19.79 31.37 10.61
C THR A 8 -18.55 30.77 9.95
N ILE A 9 -17.37 31.35 10.20
CA ILE A 9 -16.09 30.74 9.84
C ILE A 9 -15.91 29.52 10.74
N ALA A 10 -16.32 28.36 10.24
CA ALA A 10 -16.00 27.08 10.85
C ALA A 10 -14.49 26.82 10.66
N ILE A 11 -13.68 27.18 11.66
CA ILE A 11 -12.27 26.79 11.73
C ILE A 11 -12.19 25.31 12.13
N THR A 12 -12.63 24.40 11.27
CA THR A 12 -12.65 22.96 11.60
C THR A 12 -12.27 22.13 10.39
N GLY A 13 -10.95 22.01 10.17
CA GLY A 13 -10.35 21.13 9.16
C GLY A 13 -8.90 21.51 8.82
N GLY A 14 -8.69 22.76 8.36
CA GLY A 14 -7.42 23.21 7.79
C GLY A 14 -6.21 23.12 8.74
N GLY A 15 -6.36 23.54 10.00
CA GLY A 15 -5.28 23.46 10.99
C GLY A 15 -4.84 22.03 11.31
N GLY A 16 -5.77 21.07 11.27
CA GLY A 16 -5.45 19.65 11.42
C GLY A 16 -4.64 19.11 10.25
N ALA A 17 -5.05 19.44 9.02
CA ALA A 17 -4.35 19.02 7.80
C ALA A 17 -2.93 19.58 7.71
N ILE A 18 -2.74 20.86 8.04
CA ILE A 18 -1.41 21.50 8.09
C ILE A 18 -0.54 20.81 9.15
N GLY A 19 -1.10 20.52 10.33
CA GLY A 19 -0.37 19.81 11.39
C GLY A 19 0.07 18.41 10.98
N GLN A 20 -0.77 17.67 10.23
CA GLN A 20 -0.39 16.37 9.68
C GLN A 20 0.71 16.48 8.62
N ALA A 21 0.61 17.44 7.70
CA ALA A 21 1.65 17.67 6.69
C ALA A 21 3.00 18.05 7.33
N ALA A 22 2.99 18.83 8.41
CA ALA A 22 4.20 19.13 9.17
C ALA A 22 4.80 17.89 9.83
N LEU A 23 3.97 17.01 10.42
CA LEU A 23 4.41 15.73 10.98
C LEU A 23 5.03 14.82 9.91
N ASP A 24 4.43 14.75 8.72
CA ASP A 24 4.96 13.98 7.59
C ASP A 24 6.34 14.48 7.17
N GLU A 25 6.52 15.80 7.06
CA GLU A 25 7.80 16.39 6.69
C GLU A 25 8.88 16.13 7.74
N LEU A 26 8.57 16.30 9.03
CA LEU A 26 9.49 16.02 10.14
C LEU A 26 9.95 14.55 10.15
N ARG A 27 9.04 13.62 9.84
CA ARG A 27 9.38 12.20 9.71
C ARG A 27 10.21 11.92 8.47
N ARG A 28 9.89 12.55 7.33
CA ARG A 28 10.62 12.40 6.07
C ARG A 28 12.09 12.77 6.21
N ILE A 29 12.38 13.85 6.94
CA ILE A 29 13.76 14.28 7.21
C ILE A 29 14.45 13.49 8.34
N GLY A 30 13.73 12.59 9.02
CA GLY A 30 14.28 11.77 10.11
C GLY A 30 14.61 12.55 11.38
N CYS A 31 13.95 13.67 11.62
CA CYS A 31 14.21 14.53 12.79
C CYS A 31 13.61 13.94 14.07
N LEU A 32 14.33 14.08 15.20
CA LEU A 32 13.77 13.85 16.53
C LEU A 32 12.97 15.07 16.96
N ALA A 33 11.66 14.92 17.15
CA ALA A 33 10.76 16.02 17.48
C ALA A 33 9.84 15.67 18.67
N MET A 34 9.55 16.69 19.49
CA MET A 34 8.50 16.65 20.51
C MET A 34 7.43 17.67 20.13
N ILE A 35 6.18 17.24 20.10
CA ILE A 35 5.07 18.04 19.58
C ILE A 35 3.93 18.01 20.59
N THR A 36 3.57 19.19 21.09
CA THR A 36 2.43 19.36 21.99
C THR A 36 1.22 19.84 21.19
N THR A 37 0.06 19.21 21.40
CA THR A 37 -1.14 19.57 20.65
C THR A 37 -2.42 19.23 21.40
N HIS A 38 -3.45 20.05 21.18
CA HIS A 38 -4.82 19.76 21.58
C HIS A 38 -5.67 19.20 20.43
N LEU A 39 -5.10 19.06 19.23
CA LEU A 39 -5.82 18.58 18.05
C LEU A 39 -5.94 17.04 18.09
N SER A 40 -7.17 16.55 18.20
CA SER A 40 -7.44 15.10 18.24
C SER A 40 -6.96 14.37 16.97
N VAL A 41 -6.99 15.02 15.81
CA VAL A 41 -6.50 14.42 14.55
C VAL A 41 -4.99 14.14 14.56
N LEU A 42 -4.20 14.93 15.29
CA LEU A 42 -2.77 14.68 15.48
C LEU A 42 -2.54 13.56 16.51
N LYS A 43 -3.38 13.44 17.56
CA LYS A 43 -3.34 12.28 18.47
C LYS A 43 -3.65 10.96 17.73
N ALA A 44 -4.55 11.02 16.74
CA ALA A 44 -4.88 9.87 15.89
C ALA A 44 -3.74 9.50 14.93
N TYR A 45 -2.89 10.46 14.57
CA TYR A 45 -1.77 10.25 13.66
C TYR A 45 -0.78 9.22 14.20
N ALA A 46 -0.43 9.28 15.49
CA ALA A 46 0.53 8.38 16.11
C ALA A 46 0.13 6.90 16.02
N PHE A 47 -1.18 6.58 16.07
CA PHE A 47 -1.65 5.19 15.98
C PHE A 47 -1.39 4.51 14.61
N ASN A 48 -1.06 5.29 13.58
CA ASN A 48 -0.95 4.78 12.21
C ASN A 48 0.47 4.89 11.64
N HIS A 49 1.39 5.46 12.41
CA HIS A 49 2.71 5.84 11.92
C HIS A 49 3.79 5.28 12.83
N ASP A 50 4.54 4.34 12.26
CA ASP A 50 5.71 3.78 12.93
C ASP A 50 6.70 4.91 13.26
N ARG A 51 7.33 4.79 14.44
CA ARG A 51 8.25 5.78 15.03
C ARG A 51 7.59 7.08 15.51
N VAL A 52 6.28 7.06 15.75
CA VAL A 52 5.56 8.16 16.40
C VAL A 52 4.75 7.60 17.56
N ASP A 53 5.11 8.01 18.78
CA ASP A 53 4.37 7.63 19.98
C ASP A 53 3.58 8.81 20.52
N ASN A 54 2.36 8.51 20.99
CA ASN A 54 1.63 9.47 21.80
C ASN A 54 2.31 9.60 23.16
N ALA A 55 2.22 10.77 23.77
CA ALA A 55 2.58 10.95 25.16
C ALA A 55 1.58 11.87 25.86
N SER A 56 1.48 11.73 27.17
CA SER A 56 0.60 12.52 28.02
C SER A 56 1.24 12.83 29.36
N VAL A 57 0.92 14.00 29.91
CA VAL A 57 1.36 14.37 31.25
C VAL A 57 0.19 14.14 32.20
N GLU A 58 0.46 13.43 33.29
CA GLU A 58 -0.53 13.12 34.30
C GLU A 58 -1.01 14.39 35.03
N PHE A 59 -2.32 14.41 35.26
CA PHE A 59 -3.02 15.53 35.87
C PHE A 59 -3.97 14.99 36.93
N ASP A 60 -3.77 15.42 38.17
CA ASP A 60 -4.65 15.07 39.27
C ASP A 60 -5.91 15.94 39.20
N THR A 61 -7.02 15.29 38.82
CA THR A 61 -8.32 15.95 38.72
C THR A 61 -8.92 16.30 40.08
N GLU A 62 -8.48 15.67 41.18
CA GLU A 62 -8.90 15.95 42.55
C GLU A 62 -8.25 17.20 43.13
N THR A 63 -6.95 17.38 42.92
CA THR A 63 -6.26 18.59 43.39
C THR A 63 -6.18 19.70 42.34
N LEU A 64 -6.55 19.41 41.09
CA LEU A 64 -6.38 20.27 39.90
C LEU A 64 -4.92 20.64 39.63
N ARG A 65 -3.99 19.73 39.94
CA ARG A 65 -2.55 19.98 39.79
C ARG A 65 -1.93 19.01 38.79
N PRO A 66 -1.00 19.48 37.94
CA PRO A 66 -0.15 18.58 37.18
C PRO A 66 0.76 17.81 38.16
N THR A 67 0.87 16.50 37.98
CA THR A 67 1.85 15.68 38.73
C THR A 67 3.19 15.62 38.02
N TYR A 68 3.24 16.13 36.78
CA TYR A 68 4.42 16.17 35.90
C TYR A 68 5.00 14.78 35.55
N HIS A 69 4.22 13.71 35.73
CA HIS A 69 4.59 12.39 35.24
C HIS A 69 4.24 12.24 33.75
N LEU A 70 5.23 11.87 32.93
CA LEU A 70 5.05 11.64 31.49
C LEU A 70 4.76 10.17 31.22
N HIS A 71 3.63 9.88 30.58
CA HIS A 71 3.25 8.56 30.10
C HIS A 71 3.42 8.50 28.58
N ILE A 72 4.31 7.62 28.13
CA ILE A 72 4.54 7.36 26.69
C ILE A 72 3.63 6.22 26.24
N GLY A 73 3.13 6.30 25.02
CA GLY A 73 2.22 5.34 24.39
C GLY A 73 0.74 5.67 24.57
N THR A 74 0.38 6.54 25.52
CA THR A 74 -1.02 6.88 25.81
C THR A 74 -1.36 8.33 25.41
N PRO A 75 -2.43 8.54 24.62
CA PRO A 75 -2.93 9.89 24.37
C PRO A 75 -3.57 10.46 25.64
N GLY A 76 -3.25 11.71 25.97
CA GLY A 76 -3.80 12.37 27.16
C GLY A 76 -5.27 12.75 27.00
N GLU A 77 -6.04 12.61 28.07
CA GLU A 77 -7.43 13.07 28.15
C GLU A 77 -7.53 14.60 28.33
N SER A 78 -8.57 15.20 27.75
CA SER A 78 -8.83 16.64 27.90
C SER A 78 -9.72 16.90 29.11
N HIS A 79 -9.11 17.34 30.21
CA HIS A 79 -9.80 17.59 31.48
C HIS A 79 -10.55 18.93 31.57
N ALA A 80 -10.57 19.73 30.50
CA ALA A 80 -11.06 21.11 30.50
C ALA A 80 -12.47 21.28 31.10
N ILE A 81 -13.42 20.38 30.81
CA ILE A 81 -14.79 20.46 31.36
C ILE A 81 -14.79 20.17 32.87
N THR A 82 -14.03 19.17 33.32
CA THR A 82 -13.92 18.81 34.74
C THR A 82 -13.26 19.94 35.53
N VAL A 83 -12.21 20.55 34.98
CA VAL A 83 -11.53 21.72 35.57
C VAL A 83 -12.49 22.91 35.65
N ALA A 84 -13.16 23.25 34.56
CA ALA A 84 -14.11 24.37 34.53
C ALA A 84 -15.25 24.19 35.54
N GLN A 85 -15.79 22.97 35.68
CA GLN A 85 -16.81 22.66 36.69
C GLN A 85 -16.32 22.93 38.11
N ARG A 86 -15.08 22.51 38.44
CA ARG A 86 -14.49 22.71 39.77
C ARG A 86 -14.15 24.18 40.04
N LEU A 87 -13.85 24.96 39.00
CA LEU A 87 -13.65 26.40 39.09
C LEU A 87 -14.96 27.21 39.19
N GLY A 88 -16.12 26.54 39.26
CA GLY A 88 -17.42 27.19 39.51
C GLY A 88 -18.32 27.32 38.28
N LEU A 89 -17.96 26.71 37.14
CA LEU A 89 -18.84 26.71 35.97
C LEU A 89 -20.13 25.90 36.26
N PRO A 90 -21.33 26.46 36.02
CA PRO A 90 -22.59 25.79 36.32
C PRO A 90 -22.73 24.42 35.64
N LYS A 91 -23.24 23.43 36.38
CA LYS A 91 -23.44 22.05 35.89
C LYS A 91 -24.23 21.97 34.58
N ARG A 92 -25.21 22.86 34.37
CA ARG A 92 -25.98 22.92 33.11
C ARG A 92 -25.08 23.16 31.88
N LEU A 93 -24.05 24.01 32.02
CA LEU A 93 -23.13 24.34 30.94
C LEU A 93 -22.12 23.21 30.72
N THR A 94 -21.62 22.59 31.79
CA THR A 94 -20.68 21.46 31.67
C THR A 94 -21.35 20.24 31.06
N TRP A 95 -22.63 20.02 31.33
CA TRP A 95 -23.43 18.95 30.73
C TRP A 95 -23.67 19.19 29.23
N ALA A 96 -24.09 20.40 28.85
CA ALA A 96 -24.21 20.79 27.44
C ALA A 96 -22.87 20.67 26.69
N ALA A 97 -21.76 21.09 27.31
CA ALA A 97 -20.42 20.98 26.74
C ALA A 97 -20.00 19.52 26.47
N ARG A 98 -20.38 18.57 27.34
CA ARG A 98 -20.13 17.14 27.11
C ARG A 98 -20.91 16.62 25.89
N GLY A 99 -22.16 17.02 25.72
CA GLY A 99 -22.95 16.67 24.53
C GLY A 99 -22.31 17.14 23.22
N HIS A 100 -21.59 18.26 23.22
CA HIS A 100 -20.83 18.70 22.03
C HIS A 100 -19.54 17.89 21.79
N LEU A 101 -18.99 17.24 22.80
CA LEU A 101 -17.80 16.39 22.66
C LEU A 101 -18.12 15.02 22.06
N ASP A 102 -19.33 14.50 22.22
CA ASP A 102 -19.73 13.21 21.65
C ASP A 102 -19.54 13.20 20.12
N GLY A 103 -19.85 14.32 19.45
CA GLY A 103 -19.58 14.50 18.02
C GLY A 103 -18.08 14.50 17.67
N ARG A 104 -17.22 15.08 18.53
CA ARG A 104 -15.75 15.07 18.32
C ARG A 104 -15.12 13.71 18.64
N ALA A 105 -15.64 12.99 19.62
CA ALA A 105 -15.20 11.63 19.92
C ALA A 105 -15.49 10.70 18.73
N GLN A 106 -16.65 10.85 18.09
CA GLN A 106 -16.96 10.16 16.83
C GLN A 106 -16.01 10.56 15.69
N GLN A 107 -15.64 11.84 15.57
CA GLN A 107 -14.64 12.28 14.59
C GLN A 107 -13.26 11.68 14.86
N PHE A 108 -12.84 11.59 16.12
CA PHE A 108 -11.57 10.94 16.51
C PHE A 108 -11.57 9.45 16.18
N THR A 109 -12.63 8.72 16.53
CA THR A 109 -12.82 7.31 16.17
C THR A 109 -12.84 7.12 14.65
N ARG A 110 -13.51 8.00 13.90
CA ARG A 110 -13.47 7.98 12.44
C ARG A 110 -12.07 8.25 11.90
N ALA A 111 -11.31 9.18 12.47
CA ALA A 111 -9.95 9.48 12.05
C ALA A 111 -9.01 8.28 12.27
N ILE A 112 -9.12 7.60 13.41
CA ILE A 112 -8.40 6.34 13.67
C ILE A 112 -8.80 5.28 12.63
N ARG A 113 -10.09 5.09 12.40
CA ARG A 113 -10.59 4.06 11.47
C ARG A 113 -10.19 4.34 10.03
N ALA A 114 -10.37 5.57 9.54
CA ALA A 114 -10.08 5.97 8.17
C ALA A 114 -8.59 5.83 7.84
N THR A 115 -7.72 6.22 8.78
CA THR A 115 -6.27 6.12 8.59
C THR A 115 -5.81 4.66 8.65
N GLY A 116 -6.34 3.86 9.57
CA GLY A 116 -6.02 2.44 9.67
C GLY A 116 -6.56 1.60 8.50
N SER A 117 -7.74 1.94 7.95
CA SER A 117 -8.29 1.27 6.77
C SER A 117 -7.53 1.61 5.49
N ALA A 118 -7.12 2.87 5.33
CA ALA A 118 -6.34 3.29 4.17
C ALA A 118 -4.99 2.57 4.11
N ARG A 119 -4.28 2.47 5.24
CA ARG A 119 -3.01 1.73 5.33
C ARG A 119 -3.18 0.24 5.00
N ARG A 120 -4.15 -0.44 5.61
CA ARG A 120 -4.44 -1.85 5.31
C ARG A 120 -4.79 -2.07 3.85
N SER A 121 -5.61 -1.20 3.25
CA SER A 121 -5.95 -1.31 1.82
C SER A 121 -4.72 -1.10 0.91
N ALA A 122 -3.82 -0.20 1.28
CA ALA A 122 -2.59 0.05 0.52
C ALA A 122 -1.59 -1.10 0.66
N GLU A 123 -1.47 -1.72 1.84
CA GLU A 123 -0.63 -2.89 2.06
C GLU A 123 -1.14 -4.11 1.27
N VAL A 124 -2.45 -4.37 1.30
CA VAL A 124 -3.07 -5.43 0.49
C VAL A 124 -2.86 -5.16 -1.00
N ALA A 125 -3.16 -3.96 -1.48
CA ALA A 125 -2.98 -3.61 -2.89
C ALA A 125 -1.52 -3.73 -3.35
N ARG A 126 -0.54 -3.42 -2.50
CA ARG A 126 0.88 -3.62 -2.79
C ARG A 126 1.26 -5.09 -2.83
N ALA A 127 0.77 -5.89 -1.89
CA ALA A 127 1.01 -7.33 -1.88
C ALA A 127 0.44 -7.99 -3.15
N ASP A 128 -0.80 -7.65 -3.51
CA ASP A 128 -1.47 -8.13 -4.71
C ASP A 128 -0.74 -7.72 -5.99
N ALA A 129 -0.30 -6.45 -6.08
CA ALA A 129 0.47 -5.97 -7.21
C ALA A 129 1.81 -6.70 -7.35
N THR A 130 2.49 -6.97 -6.22
CA THR A 130 3.77 -7.70 -6.22
C THR A 130 3.57 -9.15 -6.65
N ALA A 131 2.52 -9.81 -6.16
CA ALA A 131 2.17 -11.17 -6.54
C ALA A 131 1.80 -11.26 -8.04
N ALA A 132 1.02 -10.29 -8.54
CA ALA A 132 0.65 -10.23 -9.95
C ALA A 132 1.87 -10.00 -10.86
N GLN A 133 2.82 -9.16 -10.44
CA GLN A 133 4.09 -8.94 -11.17
C GLN A 133 4.92 -10.22 -11.24
N LEU A 134 5.08 -10.93 -10.12
CA LEU A 134 5.83 -12.19 -10.10
C LEU A 134 5.17 -13.24 -11.00
N ALA A 135 3.85 -13.38 -10.93
CA ALA A 135 3.10 -14.30 -11.78
C ALA A 135 3.25 -13.96 -13.27
N ALA A 136 3.20 -12.67 -13.63
CA ALA A 136 3.42 -12.22 -15.00
C ALA A 136 4.84 -12.52 -15.48
N GLN A 137 5.85 -12.37 -14.61
CA GLN A 137 7.24 -12.72 -14.92
C GLN A 137 7.40 -14.22 -15.21
N VAL A 138 6.89 -15.08 -14.34
CA VAL A 138 6.95 -16.54 -14.53
C VAL A 138 6.26 -16.96 -15.83
N GLN A 139 5.11 -16.37 -16.14
CA GLN A 139 4.43 -16.65 -17.41
C GLN A 139 5.26 -16.18 -18.61
N GLN A 140 5.84 -14.98 -18.56
CA GLN A 140 6.70 -14.47 -19.63
C GLN A 140 7.93 -15.35 -19.86
N GLU A 141 8.59 -15.81 -18.79
CA GLU A 141 9.72 -16.74 -18.89
C GLU A 141 9.29 -18.05 -19.56
N GLY A 142 8.16 -18.64 -19.14
CA GLY A 142 7.64 -19.86 -19.76
C GLY A 142 7.27 -19.68 -21.24
N PHE A 143 6.70 -18.53 -21.62
CA PHE A 143 6.45 -18.20 -23.04
C PHE A 143 7.75 -18.04 -23.84
N GLN A 144 8.77 -17.43 -23.24
CA GLN A 144 10.08 -17.27 -23.89
C GLN A 144 10.78 -18.61 -24.10
N GLU A 145 10.75 -19.51 -23.12
CA GLU A 145 11.29 -20.86 -23.26
C GLU A 145 10.59 -21.61 -24.40
N LYS A 146 9.25 -21.57 -24.45
CA LYS A 146 8.49 -22.23 -25.51
C LYS A 146 8.78 -21.65 -26.89
N LEU A 147 8.95 -20.33 -26.99
CA LEU A 147 9.36 -19.65 -28.22
C LEU A 147 10.78 -20.06 -28.65
N ALA A 148 11.69 -20.22 -27.70
CA ALA A 148 13.06 -20.66 -27.97
C ALA A 148 13.06 -22.12 -28.48
N GLU A 149 12.30 -23.01 -27.84
CA GLU A 149 12.13 -24.40 -28.26
C GLU A 149 11.56 -24.50 -29.68
N LEU A 150 10.47 -23.78 -29.98
CA LEU A 150 9.88 -23.75 -31.32
C LEU A 150 10.85 -23.24 -32.38
N LYS A 151 11.60 -22.17 -32.08
CA LYS A 151 12.64 -21.65 -32.99
C LYS A 151 13.76 -22.67 -33.22
N GLN A 152 14.15 -23.40 -32.18
CA GLN A 152 15.19 -24.43 -32.29
C GLN A 152 14.71 -25.58 -33.17
N VAL A 153 13.50 -26.09 -32.94
CA VAL A 153 12.87 -27.14 -33.78
C VAL A 153 12.75 -26.66 -35.24
N GLN A 154 12.31 -25.42 -35.45
CA GLN A 154 12.21 -24.87 -36.81
C GLN A 154 13.58 -24.76 -37.50
N LYS A 155 14.63 -24.42 -36.75
CA LYS A 155 16.01 -24.35 -37.27
C LYS A 155 16.57 -25.73 -37.59
N GLU A 156 16.35 -26.72 -36.72
CA GLU A 156 16.74 -28.11 -36.96
C GLU A 156 16.03 -28.69 -38.17
N PHE A 157 14.72 -28.46 -38.28
CA PHE A 157 13.94 -28.86 -39.44
C PHE A 157 14.43 -28.18 -40.73
N GLY A 158 14.73 -26.88 -40.68
CA GLY A 158 15.30 -26.14 -41.81
C GLY A 158 16.67 -26.67 -42.24
N SER A 159 17.55 -26.99 -41.27
CA SER A 159 18.86 -27.60 -41.55
C SER A 159 18.73 -29.00 -42.14
N TRP A 160 17.77 -29.79 -41.66
CA TRP A 160 17.48 -31.13 -42.17
C TRP A 160 16.94 -31.07 -43.61
N LEU A 161 16.02 -30.14 -43.89
CA LEU A 161 15.51 -29.91 -45.25
C LEU A 161 16.62 -29.45 -46.21
N ALA A 162 17.49 -28.53 -45.78
CA ALA A 162 18.62 -28.09 -46.60
C ALA A 162 19.54 -29.26 -46.95
N GLY A 163 19.85 -30.13 -45.98
CA GLY A 163 20.63 -31.35 -46.21
C GLY A 163 19.96 -32.34 -47.17
N LEU A 164 18.63 -32.47 -47.10
CA LEU A 164 17.85 -33.30 -48.03
C LEU A 164 17.79 -32.73 -49.46
N MET A 165 17.78 -31.41 -49.60
CA MET A 165 17.73 -30.73 -50.90
C MET A 165 19.07 -30.77 -51.66
N GLU A 166 20.20 -30.92 -50.96
CA GLU A 166 21.52 -31.08 -51.58
C GLU A 166 21.78 -32.51 -52.10
N MET A 167 20.99 -33.50 -51.66
CA MET A 167 21.14 -34.88 -52.09
C MET A 167 20.68 -35.10 -53.53
N LYS A 168 21.45 -35.89 -54.29
CA LYS A 168 21.16 -36.22 -55.68
C LYS A 168 20.64 -37.65 -55.84
N PRO A 169 19.81 -37.93 -56.84
CA PRO A 169 19.45 -39.30 -57.20
C PRO A 169 20.73 -40.12 -57.47
N GLY A 170 20.95 -41.17 -56.69
CA GLY A 170 22.18 -41.99 -56.69
C GLY A 170 22.94 -42.00 -55.36
N ASP A 171 22.66 -41.08 -54.43
CA ASP A 171 23.34 -41.03 -53.14
C ASP A 171 22.91 -42.16 -52.19
N THR A 172 23.85 -42.68 -51.39
CA THR A 172 23.58 -43.74 -50.42
C THR A 172 22.89 -43.16 -49.18
N VAL A 173 21.68 -43.63 -48.88
CA VAL A 173 20.86 -43.20 -47.74
C VAL A 173 20.59 -44.36 -46.80
N SER A 174 20.61 -44.11 -45.49
CA SER A 174 20.31 -45.14 -44.48
C SER A 174 18.81 -45.16 -44.19
N VAL A 175 18.18 -46.34 -44.24
CA VAL A 175 16.74 -46.50 -43.97
C VAL A 175 16.54 -47.11 -42.57
N PRO A 176 16.16 -46.30 -41.55
CA PRO A 176 16.10 -46.77 -40.16
C PRO A 176 15.13 -47.92 -39.93
N SER A 177 14.02 -47.98 -40.69
CA SER A 177 13.02 -49.04 -40.56
C SER A 177 13.48 -50.41 -41.10
N LEU A 178 14.52 -50.43 -41.94
CA LEU A 178 15.06 -51.64 -42.58
C LEU A 178 16.47 -51.99 -42.11
N GLY A 179 17.11 -51.11 -41.31
CA GLY A 179 18.47 -51.29 -40.78
C GLY A 179 19.55 -51.44 -41.86
N LYS A 180 19.28 -50.97 -43.08
CA LYS A 180 20.14 -51.14 -44.26
C LYS A 180 20.33 -49.82 -45.00
N THR A 181 21.45 -49.70 -45.70
CA THR A 181 21.73 -48.61 -46.63
C THR A 181 21.10 -48.92 -47.99
N GLY A 182 20.44 -47.93 -48.58
CA GLY A 182 19.84 -47.98 -49.91
C GLY A 182 20.31 -46.80 -50.77
N THR A 183 19.93 -46.79 -52.04
CA THR A 183 20.27 -45.71 -52.97
C THR A 183 19.06 -44.79 -53.15
N LEU A 184 19.26 -43.48 -53.05
CA LEU A 184 18.21 -42.49 -53.22
C LEU A 184 17.77 -42.45 -54.70
N VAL A 185 16.57 -42.95 -55.01
CA VAL A 185 16.06 -42.99 -56.40
C VAL A 185 15.26 -41.73 -56.74
N ARG A 186 14.45 -41.22 -55.82
CA ARG A 186 13.59 -40.03 -56.01
C ARG A 186 13.14 -39.49 -54.65
N LEU A 187 13.11 -38.16 -54.49
CA LEU A 187 12.77 -37.49 -53.24
C LEU A 187 11.39 -36.81 -53.37
N GLU A 188 10.39 -37.28 -52.62
CA GLU A 188 9.01 -36.74 -52.66
C GLU A 188 8.57 -36.27 -51.27
N LEU A 189 8.77 -34.98 -50.97
CA LEU A 189 8.50 -34.37 -49.66
C LEU A 189 7.01 -34.13 -49.36
N HIS A 190 6.12 -34.22 -50.36
CA HIS A 190 4.70 -33.87 -50.22
C HIS A 190 3.83 -34.93 -49.53
N LYS A 191 4.35 -36.14 -49.25
CA LYS A 191 3.59 -37.24 -48.61
C LYS A 191 3.76 -37.33 -47.09
N GLN A 192 4.61 -36.51 -46.46
CA GLN A 192 4.91 -36.59 -45.02
C GLN A 192 4.26 -35.48 -44.18
N VAL A 193 3.52 -34.53 -44.77
CA VAL A 193 2.91 -33.38 -44.06
C VAL A 193 1.42 -33.60 -43.77
N ALA A 194 1.00 -34.82 -43.46
CA ALA A 194 -0.39 -35.13 -43.07
C ALA A 194 -0.46 -35.54 -41.60
#